data_AF-A0A834T7F7-F1
#
_entry.id   AF-A0A834T7F7-F1
#
_cell.length_a   1.000
_cell.length_b   1.000
_cell.length_c   1.000
_cell.angle_alpha   90.00
_cell.angle_beta   90.00
_cell.angle_gamma   90.00
#
_symmetry.space_group_name_H-M   'P 1'
#
loop_
_entity.id
_entity.type
_entity.pdbx_description
1 polymer ?
#
loop_
_entity_poly.entity_id
_entity_poly.type
_entity_poly.pdbx_seq_one_letter_code
_entity_poly.pdbx_strand_id
1 'polypeptide(L)'
;MASHASFILPFLLSSITLHLIILIQIIPSCSTDNYTNCRNLFDCGGKIKNIGFPFWGNARPEGCGYPELHLNCSGNSTFITIQDVKYMVLDANADQHVLRIARLDYMEDLCPTKFLNTSLDHKVFEYMPDQQYQNLTLLYGCPASPPPNSSKFGQFRCPVNDDKNLIYPLSGDISGYSLLCYTSVVVPVVSSILLDNIVDLGEVQGAMRDGFEVKWIVGGGECDECEKSGGVCGYDGGSNQTTCYCQDQSSGSLLKSCSSQGPSGSEVGNG
;
A
#
# COMPACT_ATOMS: atom_id res chain seq x y z
N MET A 1 6.23 -46.46 -49.30
CA MET A 1 7.11 -46.09 -48.16
C MET A 1 6.48 -44.94 -47.40
N ALA A 2 5.43 -45.19 -46.61
CA ALA A 2 4.81 -44.19 -45.75
C ALA A 2 3.90 -44.92 -44.76
N SER A 3 4.41 -45.30 -43.58
CA SER A 3 3.54 -45.78 -42.50
C SER A 3 4.23 -45.80 -41.13
N HIS A 4 5.56 -45.89 -41.07
CA HIS A 4 6.25 -45.96 -39.77
C HIS A 4 6.35 -44.61 -39.04
N ALA A 5 6.25 -43.47 -39.75
CA ALA A 5 6.37 -42.14 -39.12
C ALA A 5 5.12 -41.73 -38.31
N SER A 6 3.92 -42.21 -38.66
CA SER A 6 2.66 -41.81 -38.01
C SER A 6 2.45 -42.42 -36.64
N PHE A 7 3.09 -43.56 -36.33
CA PHE A 7 3.00 -44.19 -35.02
C PHE A 7 4.04 -43.69 -34.01
N ILE A 8 5.13 -43.06 -34.45
CA ILE A 8 6.20 -42.61 -33.54
C ILE A 8 5.83 -41.28 -32.86
N LEU A 9 5.13 -40.39 -33.59
CA LEU A 9 4.73 -39.08 -33.10
C LEU A 9 3.85 -39.11 -31.83
N PRO A 10 2.80 -39.94 -31.71
CA PRO A 10 1.97 -39.99 -30.50
C PRO A 10 2.73 -40.55 -29.28
N PHE A 11 3.66 -41.49 -29.49
CA PHE A 11 4.50 -42.03 -28.41
C PHE A 11 5.50 -40.99 -27.88
N LEU A 12 6.10 -40.18 -28.78
CA LEU A 12 6.97 -39.08 -28.39
C LEU A 12 6.22 -38.00 -27.61
N LEU A 13 5.02 -37.63 -28.08
CA LEU A 13 4.15 -36.67 -27.38
C LEU A 13 3.76 -37.18 -25.97
N SER A 14 3.37 -38.44 -25.85
CA SER A 14 3.03 -39.06 -24.55
C SER A 14 4.23 -39.13 -23.59
N SER A 15 5.44 -39.36 -24.13
CA SER A 15 6.66 -39.39 -23.33
C SER A 15 7.02 -38.00 -22.80
N ILE A 16 6.89 -36.97 -23.64
CA ILE A 16 7.16 -35.57 -23.26
C ILE A 16 6.15 -35.10 -22.19
N THR A 17 4.87 -35.42 -22.33
CA THR A 17 3.86 -35.06 -21.33
C THR A 17 4.11 -35.75 -19.99
N LEU A 18 4.54 -37.02 -20.01
CA LEU A 18 4.86 -37.75 -18.79
C LEU A 18 6.10 -37.16 -18.09
N HIS A 19 7.14 -36.79 -18.85
CA HIS A 19 8.32 -36.12 -18.31
C HIS A 19 8.01 -34.72 -17.77
N LEU A 20 7.09 -33.97 -18.39
CA LEU A 20 6.62 -32.68 -17.87
C LEU A 20 5.86 -32.84 -16.55
N ILE A 21 4.97 -33.83 -16.45
CA ILE A 21 4.23 -34.12 -15.21
C ILE A 21 5.19 -34.56 -14.10
N ILE A 22 6.18 -35.39 -14.42
CA ILE A 22 7.23 -35.80 -13.49
C ILE A 22 8.09 -34.60 -13.08
N LEU A 23 8.45 -33.69 -13.99
CA LEU A 23 9.18 -32.46 -13.64
C LEU A 23 8.37 -31.56 -12.70
N ILE A 24 7.06 -31.42 -12.93
CA ILE A 24 6.14 -30.65 -12.06
C ILE A 24 6.05 -31.26 -10.66
N GLN A 25 6.14 -32.59 -10.54
CA GLN A 25 6.13 -33.29 -9.25
C GLN A 25 7.51 -33.31 -8.54
N ILE A 26 8.61 -33.04 -9.25
CA ILE A 26 9.97 -32.99 -8.69
C ILE A 26 10.37 -31.57 -8.27
N ILE A 27 9.60 -30.53 -8.63
CA ILE A 27 9.76 -29.23 -7.97
C ILE A 27 9.50 -29.50 -6.49
N PRO A 28 10.50 -29.39 -5.60
CA PRO A 28 10.23 -29.43 -4.18
C PRO A 28 9.25 -28.28 -3.99
N SER A 29 8.01 -28.60 -3.60
CA SER A 29 7.13 -27.60 -3.03
C SER A 29 7.93 -27.02 -1.90
N CYS A 30 8.52 -25.84 -2.13
CA CYS A 30 9.22 -25.11 -1.10
C CYS A 30 8.12 -24.93 -0.06
N SER A 31 8.16 -25.72 1.02
CA SER A 31 7.27 -25.51 2.13
C SER A 31 7.73 -24.17 2.67
N THR A 32 7.10 -23.11 2.17
CA THR A 32 7.41 -21.76 2.57
C THR A 32 7.09 -21.74 4.04
N ASP A 33 8.13 -21.74 4.85
CA ASP A 33 8.01 -21.60 6.29
C ASP A 33 7.53 -20.17 6.55
N ASN A 34 6.21 -19.99 6.43
CA ASN A 34 5.56 -18.70 6.58
C ASN A 34 5.75 -18.19 8.00
N TYR A 35 5.89 -19.07 9.00
CA TYR A 35 6.24 -18.68 10.36
C TYR A 35 7.59 -17.95 10.36
N THR A 36 8.64 -18.55 9.80
CA THR A 36 9.97 -17.93 9.74
C THR A 36 9.98 -16.68 8.84
N ASN A 37 9.33 -16.72 7.68
CA ASN A 37 9.35 -15.60 6.74
C ASN A 37 8.55 -14.40 7.23
N CYS A 38 7.39 -14.62 7.83
CA CYS A 38 6.56 -13.55 8.38
C CYS A 38 7.06 -13.06 9.74
N ARG A 39 8.13 -13.65 10.29
CA ARG A 39 8.83 -13.08 11.44
C ARG A 39 9.77 -11.93 11.06
N ASN A 40 10.16 -11.86 9.79
CA ASN A 40 10.95 -10.75 9.27
C ASN A 40 10.12 -9.46 9.26
N LEU A 41 10.72 -8.36 9.67
CA LEU A 41 10.10 -7.04 9.59
C LEU A 41 10.53 -6.35 8.28
N PHE A 42 9.65 -5.51 7.76
CA PHE A 42 10.01 -4.59 6.69
C PHE A 42 11.04 -3.58 7.21
N ASP A 43 12.13 -3.46 6.47
CA ASP A 43 13.19 -2.48 6.68
C ASP A 43 13.65 -1.95 5.32
N CYS A 44 13.67 -0.63 5.16
CA CYS A 44 14.17 0.06 3.97
C CYS A 44 15.35 0.98 4.28
N GLY A 45 16.06 0.73 5.38
CA GLY A 45 17.00 1.67 5.94
C GLY A 45 16.33 3.00 6.34
N GLY A 46 17.15 4.00 6.65
CA GLY A 46 16.65 5.33 6.98
C GLY A 46 15.68 5.34 8.17
N LYS A 47 14.50 5.97 7.97
CA LYS A 47 13.48 6.16 9.01
C LYS A 47 12.46 5.02 9.11
N ILE A 48 12.15 4.34 8.01
CA ILE A 48 11.08 3.34 7.97
C ILE A 48 11.68 1.95 8.08
N LYS A 49 11.65 1.43 9.31
CA LYS A 49 12.23 0.15 9.70
C LYS A 49 11.38 -0.52 10.78
N ASN A 50 11.58 -1.82 10.96
CA ASN A 50 10.87 -2.62 11.96
C ASN A 50 9.34 -2.58 11.80
N ILE A 51 8.83 -2.50 10.56
CA ILE A 51 7.38 -2.50 10.30
C ILE A 51 6.92 -3.93 10.03
N GLY A 52 5.97 -4.43 10.84
CA GLY A 52 5.43 -5.79 10.74
C GLY A 52 4.10 -5.88 10.02
N PHE A 53 3.32 -6.91 10.34
CA PHE A 53 1.92 -7.02 9.95
C PHE A 53 1.15 -5.75 10.37
N PRO A 54 0.22 -5.22 9.56
CA PRO A 54 -0.37 -5.80 8.35
C PRO A 54 0.40 -5.51 7.05
N PHE A 55 1.59 -4.92 7.12
CA PHE A 55 2.40 -4.60 5.94
C PHE A 55 3.25 -5.78 5.49
N TRP A 56 3.62 -5.75 4.21
CA TRP A 56 4.59 -6.65 3.61
C TRP A 56 5.46 -5.91 2.59
N GLY A 57 6.54 -6.53 2.15
CA GLY A 57 7.49 -5.96 1.19
C GLY A 57 8.95 -6.25 1.55
N ASN A 58 9.83 -6.05 0.58
CA ASN A 58 11.26 -6.34 0.71
C ASN A 58 11.51 -7.79 1.19
N ALA A 59 12.11 -7.99 2.37
CA ALA A 59 12.38 -9.32 2.94
C ALA A 59 11.14 -10.01 3.55
N ARG A 60 9.98 -9.33 3.60
CA ARG A 60 8.72 -9.83 4.14
C ARG A 60 7.77 -10.16 2.98
N PRO A 61 7.50 -11.44 2.67
CA PRO A 61 6.75 -11.82 1.46
C PRO A 61 5.25 -11.49 1.52
N GLU A 62 4.57 -11.57 0.38
CA GLU A 62 3.16 -11.19 0.19
C GLU A 62 2.19 -11.86 1.18
N GLY A 63 2.38 -13.15 1.49
CA GLY A 63 1.55 -13.86 2.48
C GLY A 63 1.68 -13.36 3.93
N CYS A 64 2.56 -12.39 4.20
CA CYS A 64 2.80 -11.85 5.52
C CYS A 64 2.09 -10.52 5.80
N GLY A 65 1.21 -10.06 4.90
CA GLY A 65 0.48 -8.80 5.05
C GLY A 65 -0.70 -8.70 4.08
N TYR A 66 -1.50 -7.65 4.24
CA TYR A 66 -2.63 -7.40 3.35
C TYR A 66 -2.16 -6.99 1.95
N PRO A 67 -2.78 -7.47 0.86
CA PRO A 67 -2.37 -7.16 -0.51
C PRO A 67 -2.25 -5.65 -0.78
N GLU A 68 -3.14 -4.85 -0.22
CA GLU A 68 -3.20 -3.40 -0.38
C GLU A 68 -2.10 -2.65 0.41
N LEU A 69 -1.42 -3.33 1.34
CA LEU A 69 -0.43 -2.76 2.27
C LEU A 69 1.01 -3.15 1.90
N HIS A 70 1.29 -3.21 0.60
CA HIS A 70 2.61 -3.44 0.07
C HIS A 70 3.51 -2.20 0.19
N LEU A 71 4.59 -2.32 0.96
CA LEU A 71 5.65 -1.32 1.04
C LEU A 71 6.78 -1.64 0.06
N ASN A 72 7.07 -0.71 -0.84
CA ASN A 72 8.20 -0.78 -1.75
C ASN A 72 9.39 -0.02 -1.18
N CYS A 73 10.59 -0.52 -1.44
CA CYS A 73 11.83 0.13 -1.04
C CYS A 73 12.69 0.48 -2.27
N SER A 74 13.19 1.71 -2.33
CA SER A 74 14.22 2.10 -3.30
C SER A 74 15.23 3.04 -2.64
N GLY A 75 16.48 2.59 -2.53
CA GLY A 75 17.47 3.26 -1.70
C GLY A 75 17.04 3.27 -0.23
N ASN A 76 17.02 4.44 0.40
CA ASN A 76 16.54 4.63 1.77
C ASN A 76 15.13 5.23 1.84
N SER A 77 14.33 5.04 0.79
CA SER A 77 12.99 5.62 0.65
C SER A 77 11.94 4.55 0.47
N THR A 78 10.89 4.65 1.30
CA THR A 78 9.76 3.72 1.30
C THR A 78 8.58 4.35 0.56
N PHE A 79 7.86 3.52 -0.20
CA PHE A 79 6.70 3.93 -0.98
C PHE A 79 5.53 2.98 -0.80
N ILE A 80 4.32 3.51 -0.88
CA ILE A 80 3.07 2.75 -0.91
C ILE A 80 2.19 3.27 -2.04
N THR A 81 1.40 2.39 -2.66
CA THR A 81 0.41 2.78 -3.66
C THR A 81 -0.98 2.57 -3.09
N ILE A 82 -1.81 3.61 -3.11
CA ILE A 82 -3.20 3.58 -2.61
C ILE A 82 -4.09 4.16 -3.70
N GLN A 83 -5.08 3.41 -4.18
CA GLN A 83 -6.01 3.81 -5.24
C GLN A 83 -5.30 4.44 -6.46
N ASP A 84 -4.32 3.72 -7.02
CA ASP A 84 -3.48 4.14 -8.16
C ASP A 84 -2.56 5.35 -7.95
N VAL A 85 -2.55 5.92 -6.74
CA VAL A 85 -1.68 7.04 -6.39
C VAL A 85 -0.48 6.52 -5.60
N LYS A 86 0.73 6.90 -6.02
CA LYS A 86 1.98 6.53 -5.33
C LYS A 86 2.34 7.58 -4.30
N TYR A 87 2.61 7.12 -3.08
CA TYR A 87 3.02 7.95 -1.96
C TYR A 87 4.41 7.56 -1.48
N MET A 88 5.15 8.55 -0.99
CA MET A 88 6.30 8.32 -0.12
C MET A 88 5.82 8.19 1.32
N VAL A 89 6.31 7.17 2.02
CA VAL A 89 6.05 6.99 3.46
C VAL A 89 7.10 7.79 4.23
N LEU A 90 6.67 8.87 4.87
CA LEU A 90 7.53 9.80 5.59
C LEU A 90 7.75 9.38 7.04
N ASP A 91 6.74 8.76 7.64
CA ASP A 91 6.78 8.21 8.98
C ASP A 91 5.79 7.04 9.13
N ALA A 92 6.07 6.15 10.07
CA ALA A 92 5.24 5.00 10.36
C ALA A 92 5.26 4.69 11.86
N ASN A 93 4.11 4.85 12.51
CA ASN A 93 3.91 4.53 13.92
C ASN A 93 3.04 3.29 14.05
N ALA A 94 3.70 2.14 14.25
CA ALA A 94 3.04 0.85 14.39
C ALA A 94 2.07 0.80 15.59
N ASP A 95 2.45 1.38 16.73
CA ASP A 95 1.64 1.34 17.96
C ASP A 95 0.31 2.10 17.82
N GLN A 96 0.33 3.23 17.11
CA GLN A 96 -0.87 4.06 16.90
C GLN A 96 -1.64 3.71 15.63
N HIS A 97 -1.11 2.80 14.83
CA HIS A 97 -1.62 2.43 13.52
C HIS A 97 -1.65 3.61 12.52
N VAL A 98 -0.62 4.48 12.53
CA VAL A 98 -0.59 5.71 11.71
C VAL A 98 0.59 5.71 10.73
N LEU A 99 0.30 6.00 9.45
CA LEU A 99 1.30 6.37 8.46
C LEU A 99 1.19 7.87 8.16
N ARG A 100 2.33 8.54 8.05
CA ARG A 100 2.38 9.86 7.41
C ARG A 100 2.89 9.70 5.99
N ILE A 101 2.06 10.05 5.01
CA ILE A 101 2.30 9.83 3.59
C ILE A 101 2.24 11.15 2.82
N ALA A 102 3.08 11.26 1.79
CA ALA A 102 3.07 12.38 0.86
C ALA A 102 3.03 11.89 -0.57
N ARG A 103 2.20 12.54 -1.39
CA ARG A 103 2.06 12.28 -2.83
C ARG A 103 3.43 12.38 -3.51
N LEU A 104 3.90 11.30 -4.13
CA LEU A 104 5.23 11.27 -4.75
C LEU A 104 5.32 12.24 -5.93
N ASP A 105 4.23 12.37 -6.68
CA ASP A 105 4.11 13.25 -7.84
C ASP A 105 4.01 14.75 -7.50
N TYR A 106 4.00 15.11 -6.21
CA TYR A 106 4.09 16.50 -5.74
C TYR A 106 5.41 16.84 -5.01
N MET A 107 6.38 15.94 -5.02
CA MET A 107 7.66 16.15 -4.32
C MET A 107 8.51 17.25 -4.97
N GLU A 108 8.59 17.24 -6.30
CA GLU A 108 9.48 18.11 -7.08
C GLU A 108 8.77 19.34 -7.66
N ASP A 109 7.50 19.22 -8.05
CA ASP A 109 6.66 20.33 -8.51
C ASP A 109 5.16 20.07 -8.22
N LEU A 110 4.30 21.03 -8.53
CA LEU A 110 2.84 20.88 -8.46
C LEU A 110 2.21 20.61 -9.83
N CYS A 111 2.94 19.97 -10.76
CA CYS A 111 2.54 19.78 -12.15
C CYS A 111 2.60 18.31 -12.56
N PRO A 112 1.71 17.47 -12.02
CA PRO A 112 1.74 16.05 -12.26
C PRO A 112 1.29 15.77 -13.69
N THR A 113 1.81 14.68 -14.27
CA THR A 113 1.42 14.22 -15.61
C THR A 113 0.03 13.55 -15.60
N LYS A 114 -0.46 13.16 -14.43
CA LYS A 114 -1.78 12.56 -14.23
C LYS A 114 -2.51 13.25 -13.08
N PHE A 115 -3.76 13.66 -13.33
CA PHE A 115 -4.58 14.37 -12.35
C PHE A 115 -5.50 13.40 -11.61
N LEU A 116 -4.93 12.63 -10.68
CA LEU A 116 -5.68 11.70 -9.83
C LEU A 116 -6.05 12.37 -8.51
N ASN A 117 -7.29 12.20 -8.06
CA ASN A 117 -7.70 12.64 -6.72
C ASN A 117 -7.01 11.81 -5.63
N THR A 118 -6.72 12.44 -4.51
CA THR A 118 -6.29 11.73 -3.31
C THR A 118 -7.52 11.03 -2.71
N SER A 119 -7.52 9.71 -2.79
CA SER A 119 -8.55 8.85 -2.20
C SER A 119 -7.87 7.71 -1.46
N LEU A 120 -8.51 7.22 -0.41
CA LEU A 120 -8.06 6.07 0.35
C LEU A 120 -8.91 4.85 -0.01
N ASP A 121 -8.35 3.66 0.16
CA ASP A 121 -9.18 2.47 0.27
C ASP A 121 -9.72 2.39 1.69
N HIS A 122 -10.99 2.77 1.85
CA HIS A 122 -11.70 2.79 3.13
C HIS A 122 -11.86 1.41 3.79
N LYS A 123 -11.50 0.32 3.10
CA LYS A 123 -11.44 -1.02 3.70
C LYS A 123 -10.19 -1.22 4.56
N VAL A 124 -9.12 -0.49 4.27
CA VAL A 124 -7.81 -0.66 4.93
C VAL A 124 -7.31 0.62 5.61
N PHE A 125 -7.77 1.79 5.18
CA PHE A 125 -7.35 3.10 5.71
C PHE A 125 -8.53 4.00 6.07
N GLU A 126 -8.30 4.84 7.08
CA GLU A 126 -9.15 5.96 7.46
C GLU A 126 -8.34 7.25 7.50
N TYR A 127 -8.98 8.38 7.19
CA TYR A 127 -8.41 9.69 7.46
C TYR A 127 -8.38 9.93 8.98
N MET A 128 -7.38 10.68 9.45
CA MET A 128 -7.34 11.09 10.84
C MET A 128 -8.60 11.93 11.18
N PRO A 129 -9.28 11.65 12.30
CA PRO A 129 -10.56 12.27 12.65
C PRO A 129 -10.42 13.72 13.13
N ASP A 130 -9.21 14.19 13.38
CA ASP A 130 -8.94 15.53 13.88
C ASP A 130 -9.04 16.59 12.77
N GLN A 131 -9.33 17.83 13.19
CA GLN A 131 -9.32 18.99 12.28
C GLN A 131 -7.89 19.40 11.88
N GLN A 132 -6.90 18.52 12.08
CA GLN A 132 -5.50 18.77 11.75
C GLN A 132 -5.26 18.76 10.25
N TYR A 133 -6.07 18.03 9.49
CA TYR A 133 -5.97 17.96 8.04
C TYR A 133 -7.25 18.48 7.36
N GLN A 134 -7.07 19.24 6.29
CA GLN A 134 -8.16 19.78 5.48
C GLN A 134 -7.84 19.64 4.00
N ASN A 135 -8.88 19.57 3.18
CA ASN A 135 -8.76 19.41 1.74
C ASN A 135 -8.33 20.73 1.07
N LEU A 136 -7.20 20.69 0.38
CA LEU A 136 -6.80 21.69 -0.60
C LEU A 136 -7.13 21.18 -2.00
N THR A 137 -7.83 21.99 -2.78
CA THR A 137 -8.19 21.70 -4.17
C THR A 137 -7.25 22.45 -5.10
N LEU A 138 -6.47 21.71 -5.90
CA LEU A 138 -5.64 22.26 -6.96
C LEU A 138 -6.42 22.24 -8.27
N LEU A 139 -6.79 23.41 -8.79
CA LEU A 139 -7.44 23.54 -10.09
C LEU A 139 -6.39 23.73 -11.18
N TYR A 140 -6.42 22.90 -12.21
CA TYR A 140 -5.41 22.85 -13.26
C TYR A 140 -5.96 23.35 -14.60
N GLY A 141 -5.08 23.94 -15.40
CA GLY A 141 -5.42 24.40 -16.74
C GLY A 141 -6.49 25.47 -16.71
N CYS A 142 -6.26 26.53 -15.94
CA CYS A 142 -7.17 27.66 -15.77
C CYS A 142 -6.70 28.90 -16.57
N PRO A 143 -7.60 29.83 -16.94
CA PRO A 143 -7.25 31.09 -17.60
C PRO A 143 -6.65 32.11 -16.62
N ALA A 144 -6.01 33.16 -17.15
CA ALA A 144 -5.32 34.21 -16.36
C ALA A 144 -6.23 35.13 -15.53
N SER A 145 -7.55 35.06 -15.70
CA SER A 145 -8.51 35.90 -14.97
C SER A 145 -9.49 35.02 -14.18
N PRO A 146 -9.21 34.72 -12.90
CA PRO A 146 -10.20 34.11 -12.03
C PRO A 146 -11.23 35.15 -11.55
N PRO A 147 -12.42 34.75 -11.07
CA PRO A 147 -13.41 35.66 -10.46
C PRO A 147 -12.85 36.44 -9.24
N PRO A 148 -13.48 37.56 -8.84
CA PRO A 148 -12.86 38.64 -8.04
C PRO A 148 -12.52 38.34 -6.56
N ASN A 149 -12.71 37.12 -6.06
CA ASN A 149 -12.40 36.74 -4.66
C ASN A 149 -11.36 35.60 -4.58
N SER A 150 -10.35 35.66 -5.45
CA SER A 150 -9.62 34.49 -5.94
C SER A 150 -8.38 34.14 -5.14
N SER A 151 -8.50 33.03 -4.40
CA SER A 151 -7.43 32.26 -3.76
C SER A 151 -6.50 33.01 -2.81
N LYS A 152 -6.48 32.58 -1.53
CA LYS A 152 -5.40 32.93 -0.61
C LYS A 152 -4.02 32.47 -1.10
N PHE A 153 -3.99 31.51 -2.03
CA PHE A 153 -2.80 30.77 -2.45
C PHE A 153 -2.10 31.35 -3.70
N GLY A 154 -2.60 32.45 -4.27
CA GLY A 154 -2.10 32.98 -5.53
C GLY A 154 -2.38 32.07 -6.74
N GLN A 155 -1.58 32.24 -7.79
CA GLN A 155 -1.69 31.48 -9.04
C GLN A 155 -0.30 31.12 -9.56
N PHE A 156 -0.14 29.90 -10.09
CA PHE A 156 1.17 29.44 -10.56
C PHE A 156 1.09 28.88 -11.97
N ARG A 157 2.23 28.81 -12.65
CA ARG A 157 2.30 28.26 -14.00
C ARG A 157 2.47 26.76 -13.96
N CYS A 158 1.60 26.07 -14.69
CA CYS A 158 1.65 24.65 -14.91
C CYS A 158 1.26 24.35 -16.37
N PRO A 159 2.18 23.80 -17.20
CA PRO A 159 1.91 23.57 -18.62
C PRO A 159 0.96 22.38 -18.80
N VAL A 160 -0.35 22.65 -18.72
CA VAL A 160 -1.40 21.66 -18.98
C VAL A 160 -1.86 21.74 -20.43
N ASN A 161 -2.18 22.95 -20.90
CA ASN A 161 -2.55 23.27 -22.28
C ASN A 161 -1.94 24.63 -22.68
N ASP A 162 -1.75 24.88 -23.98
CA ASP A 162 -1.08 26.09 -24.50
C ASP A 162 -1.72 27.41 -24.01
N ASP A 163 -3.05 27.50 -24.01
CA ASP A 163 -3.79 28.72 -23.62
C ASP A 163 -4.26 28.73 -22.16
N LYS A 164 -4.17 27.58 -21.47
CA LYS A 164 -4.59 27.42 -20.08
C LYS A 164 -3.49 26.72 -19.30
N ASN A 165 -2.56 27.52 -18.80
CA ASN A 165 -1.33 27.06 -18.18
C ASN A 165 -1.21 27.49 -16.72
N LEU A 166 -2.33 27.79 -16.05
CA LEU A 166 -2.33 28.17 -14.64
C LEU A 166 -2.94 27.09 -13.74
N ILE A 167 -2.39 27.02 -12.54
CA ILE A 167 -2.90 26.28 -11.39
C ILE A 167 -3.36 27.25 -10.31
N TYR A 168 -4.53 26.98 -9.72
CA TYR A 168 -5.09 27.72 -8.59
C TYR A 168 -5.36 26.77 -7.42
N PRO A 169 -4.58 26.84 -6.33
CA PRO A 169 -4.95 26.17 -5.08
C PRO A 169 -6.12 26.90 -4.43
N LEU A 170 -7.10 26.16 -3.91
CA LEU A 170 -8.29 26.70 -3.26
C LEU A 170 -8.67 25.83 -2.07
N SER A 171 -9.23 26.46 -1.03
CA SER A 171 -9.86 25.77 0.09
C SER A 171 -11.30 26.28 0.23
N GLY A 172 -12.21 25.37 0.62
CA GLY A 172 -13.63 25.67 0.77
C GLY A 172 -14.43 25.54 -0.54
N ASP A 173 -15.40 26.44 -0.72
CA ASP A 173 -16.34 26.37 -1.84
C ASP A 173 -15.65 26.70 -3.17
N ILE A 174 -15.66 25.73 -4.09
CA ILE A 174 -15.10 25.83 -5.45
C ILE A 174 -16.14 26.20 -6.51
N SER A 175 -17.38 26.44 -6.10
CA SER A 175 -18.51 26.80 -6.98
C SER A 175 -18.17 28.06 -7.79
N GLY A 176 -18.01 27.89 -9.10
CA GLY A 176 -17.68 28.97 -10.05
C GLY A 176 -16.28 28.87 -10.68
N TYR A 177 -15.32 28.20 -10.04
CA TYR A 177 -13.97 28.00 -10.60
C TYR A 177 -13.87 26.71 -11.43
N SER A 178 -14.53 25.63 -10.99
CA SER A 178 -14.42 24.31 -11.60
C SER A 178 -14.85 24.28 -13.08
N LEU A 179 -15.79 25.14 -13.50
CA LEU A 179 -16.27 25.21 -14.88
C LEU A 179 -15.27 25.85 -15.88
N LEU A 180 -14.28 26.60 -15.38
CA LEU A 180 -13.33 27.35 -16.23
C LEU A 180 -12.01 26.62 -16.43
N CYS A 181 -11.66 25.76 -15.48
CA CYS A 181 -10.43 24.99 -15.44
C CYS A 181 -10.58 23.64 -16.16
N TYR A 182 -9.46 23.03 -16.52
CA TYR A 182 -9.45 21.73 -17.21
C TYR A 182 -9.81 20.58 -16.27
N THR A 183 -9.24 20.56 -15.07
CA THR A 183 -9.46 19.51 -14.07
C THR A 183 -9.11 20.00 -12.67
N SER A 184 -9.37 19.18 -11.66
CA SER A 184 -9.07 19.44 -10.26
C SER A 184 -8.49 18.21 -9.58
N VAL A 185 -7.56 18.42 -8.64
CA VAL A 185 -7.08 17.38 -7.72
C VAL A 185 -7.28 17.85 -6.30
N VAL A 186 -7.90 17.01 -5.47
CA VAL A 186 -8.02 17.25 -4.03
C VAL A 186 -6.89 16.51 -3.29
N VAL A 187 -6.24 17.21 -2.36
CA VAL A 187 -5.18 16.68 -1.50
C VAL A 187 -5.38 17.15 -0.06
N PRO A 188 -5.37 16.24 0.94
CA PRO A 188 -5.33 16.64 2.35
C PRO A 188 -3.98 17.28 2.68
N VAL A 189 -4.02 18.42 3.37
CA VAL A 189 -2.85 19.15 3.86
C VAL A 189 -3.07 19.58 5.31
N VAL A 190 -2.00 19.88 6.04
CA VAL A 190 -2.10 20.38 7.41
C VAL A 190 -2.89 21.70 7.44
N SER A 191 -3.95 21.75 8.24
CA SER A 191 -4.92 22.85 8.33
C SER A 191 -4.31 24.24 8.53
N SER A 192 -3.15 24.34 9.19
CA SER A 192 -2.48 25.62 9.43
C SER A 192 -2.15 26.36 8.14
N ILE A 193 -1.82 25.64 7.06
CA ILE A 193 -1.52 26.22 5.75
C ILE A 193 -2.71 26.99 5.15
N LEU A 194 -3.94 26.69 5.61
CA LEU A 194 -5.17 27.32 5.10
C LEU A 194 -5.52 28.64 5.79
N LEU A 195 -4.87 28.93 6.91
CA LEU A 195 -5.08 30.16 7.66
C LEU A 195 -4.32 31.33 7.02
N ASP A 196 -3.18 31.05 6.40
CA ASP A 196 -2.27 32.04 5.85
C ASP A 196 -2.68 32.53 4.45
N ASN A 197 -2.28 33.77 4.11
CA ASN A 197 -2.39 34.31 2.75
C ASN A 197 -1.09 33.99 1.98
N ILE A 198 -1.00 32.76 1.51
CA ILE A 198 0.19 32.20 0.90
C ILE A 198 0.24 32.58 -0.59
N VAL A 199 1.05 33.53 -1.01
CA VAL A 199 1.21 33.80 -2.45
C VAL A 199 2.43 33.06 -3.04
N ASP A 200 3.00 32.12 -2.28
CA ASP A 200 4.21 31.39 -2.62
C ASP A 200 3.93 29.91 -2.98
N LEU A 201 4.37 29.52 -4.17
CA LEU A 201 4.31 28.13 -4.64
C LEU A 201 5.13 27.21 -3.73
N GLY A 202 6.25 27.71 -3.22
CA GLY A 202 7.17 26.96 -2.38
C GLY A 202 6.53 26.51 -1.07
N GLU A 203 5.65 27.34 -0.49
CA GLU A 203 4.89 27.01 0.72
C GLU A 203 3.79 25.98 0.43
N VAL A 204 3.03 26.15 -0.66
CA VAL A 204 2.02 25.15 -1.07
C VAL A 204 2.68 23.81 -1.35
N GLN A 205 3.83 23.81 -2.05
CA GLN A 205 4.61 22.61 -2.29
C GLN A 205 5.22 22.03 -1.01
N GLY A 206 5.66 22.90 -0.09
CA GLY A 206 6.10 22.50 1.25
C GLY A 206 5.02 21.69 1.97
N ALA A 207 3.78 22.17 1.98
CA ALA A 207 2.66 21.47 2.58
C ALA A 207 2.36 20.11 1.92
N MET A 208 2.55 19.99 0.59
CA MET A 208 2.44 18.69 -0.09
C MET A 208 3.54 17.71 0.34
N ARG A 209 4.77 18.22 0.54
CA ARG A 209 5.93 17.44 1.01
C ARG A 209 5.82 17.03 2.48
N ASP A 210 5.17 17.84 3.31
CA ASP A 210 4.91 17.51 4.71
C ASP A 210 3.95 16.31 4.85
N GLY A 211 3.08 16.13 3.84
CA GLY A 211 2.16 15.02 3.73
C GLY A 211 0.98 15.13 4.71
N PHE A 212 0.28 14.02 4.85
CA PHE A 212 -0.84 13.87 5.78
C PHE A 212 -0.83 12.49 6.42
N GLU A 213 -1.44 12.40 7.58
CA GLU A 213 -1.55 11.15 8.32
C GLU A 213 -2.82 10.38 7.96
N VAL A 214 -2.67 9.06 7.88
CA VAL A 214 -3.76 8.10 7.69
C VAL A 214 -3.61 6.99 8.71
N LYS A 215 -4.76 6.50 9.19
CA LYS A 215 -4.80 5.36 10.09
C LYS A 215 -5.07 4.09 9.30
N TRP A 216 -4.29 3.02 9.48
CA TRP A 216 -4.71 1.71 8.97
C TRP A 216 -5.60 1.00 9.99
N ILE A 217 -6.64 0.33 9.50
CA ILE A 217 -7.71 -0.25 10.33
C ILE A 217 -7.78 -1.77 10.28
N VAL A 218 -6.89 -2.40 9.53
CA VAL A 218 -6.81 -3.86 9.39
C VAL A 218 -5.68 -4.46 10.23
N GLY A 219 -5.79 -5.75 10.47
CA GLY A 219 -4.78 -6.55 11.15
C GLY A 219 -4.68 -6.38 12.67
N GLY A 220 -5.56 -5.58 13.30
CA GLY A 220 -5.68 -5.54 14.76
C GLY A 220 -6.52 -6.69 15.33
N GLY A 221 -6.39 -6.97 16.63
CA GLY A 221 -7.23 -7.92 17.38
C GLY A 221 -6.93 -9.39 17.10
N GLU A 222 -7.17 -9.85 15.86
CA GLU A 222 -6.89 -11.22 15.42
C GLU A 222 -5.38 -11.52 15.44
N CYS A 223 -4.57 -10.53 15.06
CA CYS A 223 -3.12 -10.65 15.14
C CYS A 223 -2.64 -10.69 16.61
N ASP A 224 -3.24 -9.90 17.49
CA ASP A 224 -2.86 -9.88 18.91
C ASP A 224 -3.05 -11.24 19.58
N GLU A 225 -4.13 -11.97 19.24
CA GLU A 225 -4.37 -13.33 19.73
C GLU A 225 -3.31 -14.32 19.23
N CYS A 226 -2.95 -14.19 17.94
CA CYS A 226 -1.91 -15.01 17.32
C CYS A 226 -0.55 -14.79 18.00
N GLU A 227 -0.12 -13.54 18.16
CA GLU A 227 1.18 -13.20 18.76
C GLU A 227 1.25 -13.64 20.23
N LYS A 228 0.16 -13.47 21.00
CA LYS A 228 0.08 -13.94 22.40
C LYS A 228 0.22 -15.46 22.52
N SER A 229 -0.19 -16.20 21.49
CA SER A 229 -0.05 -17.66 21.45
C SER A 229 1.33 -18.14 20.97
N GLY A 230 2.25 -17.22 20.66
CA GLY A 230 3.59 -17.53 20.14
C GLY A 230 3.64 -17.71 18.62
N GLY A 231 2.54 -17.40 17.93
CA GLY A 231 2.46 -17.41 16.47
C GLY A 231 2.94 -16.10 15.83
N VAL A 232 2.86 -16.06 14.51
CA VAL A 232 3.22 -14.91 13.69
C VAL A 232 2.09 -14.63 12.70
N CYS A 233 1.64 -13.38 12.64
CA CYS A 233 0.53 -12.98 11.79
C CYS A 233 0.90 -12.97 10.31
N GLY A 234 -0.07 -13.36 9.50
CA GLY A 234 -0.03 -13.26 8.05
C GLY A 234 -1.41 -13.10 7.46
N TYR A 235 -1.48 -13.22 6.13
CA TYR A 235 -2.70 -13.05 5.37
C TYR A 235 -2.86 -14.25 4.42
N ASP A 236 -3.99 -14.94 4.52
CA ASP A 236 -4.33 -15.96 3.54
C ASP A 236 -5.13 -15.34 2.39
N GLY A 237 -4.47 -15.23 1.23
CA GLY A 237 -5.10 -14.74 0.00
C GLY A 237 -6.17 -15.67 -0.57
N GLY A 238 -6.20 -16.95 -0.14
CA GLY A 238 -7.27 -17.88 -0.53
C GLY A 238 -8.60 -17.54 0.14
N SER A 239 -8.57 -17.19 1.42
CA SER A 239 -9.75 -16.83 2.21
C SER A 239 -9.98 -15.32 2.39
N ASN A 240 -9.03 -14.48 1.96
CA ASN A 240 -8.98 -13.04 2.20
C ASN A 240 -9.09 -12.66 3.69
N GLN A 241 -8.36 -13.36 4.56
CA GLN A 241 -8.43 -13.17 6.02
C GLN A 241 -7.05 -13.23 6.68
N THR A 242 -6.95 -12.60 7.86
CA THR A 242 -5.81 -12.78 8.77
C THR A 242 -5.64 -14.25 9.11
N THR A 243 -4.39 -14.71 9.14
CA THR A 243 -4.05 -16.06 9.59
C THR A 243 -2.88 -16.01 10.58
N CYS A 244 -2.77 -17.06 11.39
CA CYS A 244 -1.71 -17.25 12.35
C CYS A 244 -0.80 -18.39 11.91
N TYR A 245 0.45 -18.07 11.60
CA TYR A 245 1.47 -19.08 11.36
C TYR A 245 2.07 -19.52 12.69
N CYS A 246 2.19 -20.84 12.89
CA CYS A 246 2.72 -21.44 14.11
C CYS A 246 3.98 -22.23 13.80
N GLN A 247 4.92 -22.25 14.76
CA GLN A 247 6.10 -23.08 14.65
C GLN A 247 5.70 -24.57 14.54
N ASP A 248 6.30 -25.30 13.60
CA ASP A 248 6.10 -26.74 13.35
C ASP A 248 4.70 -27.18 12.87
N GLN A 249 3.82 -26.26 12.44
CA GLN A 249 2.54 -26.61 11.80
C GLN A 249 2.57 -26.33 10.30
N SER A 250 2.17 -27.33 9.50
CA SER A 250 2.00 -27.19 8.06
C SER A 250 0.93 -26.14 7.75
N SER A 251 1.29 -25.19 6.87
CA SER A 251 0.66 -23.91 6.50
C SER A 251 -0.80 -23.94 5.98
N GLY A 252 -1.70 -24.73 6.58
CA GLY A 252 -2.96 -25.13 5.93
C GLY A 252 -4.27 -24.75 6.60
N SER A 253 -4.29 -23.92 7.64
CA SER A 253 -5.56 -23.54 8.27
C SER A 253 -5.59 -22.06 8.63
N LEU A 254 -6.77 -21.45 8.48
CA LEU A 254 -7.18 -20.23 9.16
C LEU A 254 -7.05 -20.46 10.68
N LEU A 255 -5.88 -20.18 11.21
CA LEU A 255 -5.61 -20.26 12.65
C LEU A 255 -5.72 -18.84 13.20
N LYS A 256 -6.45 -18.71 14.30
CA LYS A 256 -6.46 -17.46 15.08
C LYS A 256 -5.37 -17.45 16.15
N SER A 257 -4.93 -18.63 16.56
CA SER A 257 -3.90 -18.83 17.58
C SER A 257 -3.25 -20.19 17.47
N CYS A 258 -2.05 -20.32 18.02
CA CYS A 258 -1.30 -21.55 18.15
C CYS A 258 -1.70 -22.28 19.43
N SER A 259 -2.04 -23.56 19.29
CA SER A 259 -2.22 -24.44 20.45
C SER A 259 -0.85 -24.85 20.99
N SER A 260 -0.62 -24.66 22.28
CA SER A 260 0.50 -25.30 22.97
C SER A 260 0.25 -26.81 23.01
N GLN A 261 0.81 -27.57 22.08
CA GLN A 261 0.96 -29.00 22.30
C GLN A 261 1.98 -29.17 23.43
N GLY A 262 1.49 -29.40 24.65
CA GLY A 262 2.31 -29.99 25.71
C GLY A 262 2.87 -31.34 25.21
N PRO A 263 4.08 -31.75 25.63
CA PRO A 263 4.63 -33.02 25.23
C PRO A 263 3.62 -34.11 25.59
N SER A 264 3.27 -34.94 24.60
CA SER A 264 2.42 -36.12 24.75
C SER A 264 3.08 -37.10 25.71
N GLY A 265 2.85 -36.89 27.00
CA GLY A 265 3.18 -37.82 28.06
C GLY A 265 2.28 -39.03 27.91
N SER A 266 2.86 -40.13 27.43
CA SER A 266 2.27 -41.46 27.46
C SER A 266 1.82 -41.80 28.88
N GLU A 267 0.51 -41.85 29.11
CA GLU A 267 -0.07 -42.50 30.29
C GLU A 267 0.24 -44.00 30.21
N VAL A 268 1.22 -44.42 31.00
CA VAL A 268 1.46 -45.82 31.32
C VAL A 268 0.34 -46.27 32.25
N GLY A 269 -0.55 -47.13 31.76
CA GLY A 269 -1.50 -47.84 32.59
C GLY A 269 -0.78 -48.82 33.52
N ASN A 270 -0.97 -48.66 34.82
CA ASN A 270 -0.95 -49.75 35.81
C ASN A 270 -2.42 -50.00 36.17
N GLY A 271 -2.96 -51.21 36.16
CA GLY A 271 -2.38 -52.41 36.76
C GLY A 271 -3.06 -52.60 38.11
#